data_AF-A0A428GHW0-F1
#
_entry.id   AF-A0A428GHW0-F1
#
_cell.length_a   1.000
_cell.length_b   1.000
_cell.length_c   1.000
_cell.angle_alpha   90.00
_cell.angle_beta   90.00
_cell.angle_gamma   90.00
#
_symmetry.space_group_name_H-M   'P 1'
#
loop_
_entity.id
_entity.type
_entity.pdbx_description
1 polymer ?
#
loop_
_entity_poly.entity_id
_entity_poly.type
_entity_poly.pdbx_seq_one_letter_code
_entity_poly.pdbx_strand_id
1 'polypeptide(L)'
;MYQRAKKSEKKSNRLKIVNSTLLGVYTLLAAFLIFTIFRYHFLAFRYVNILVTALILAVAVLSGFLIFKGKAGKTTSAILIVALLVGSVSMYAVKGLVDLSAGVNSTSNYSEYEMSIVVPADSDVKDLKQLTNVLAPSGNDQDNVQALMKNISQTQGHELTVDTASSYLAAYKSLTSGEAKAIVLNSVFEDTIRGEDPDYASKIKKIYTYKISKKIDTAIGKQDPNAEVFNIYVSGIDTYGPISSVSRSDVNIIMTVNRKTKKVLLTTTPRDAYVPIADGGLNQPDKLTHAGIYGVDASVHTLENLYGIDLNYYVRLNFTSFLKLIDLLGGIDIENDQEFTVGNTHYPIGNISLNSEQALTFVRERYSLNGGDNDRGKNQEKVIAAVIKKLTSTDALKNYNAILSGLQDSVQTDMSLETMMNLINTQLESGGSYNVTSQALTGTGNTGLPSHAMPEANLYMMEIDQNSLAAAKAAIQEVMEGK
;
A
#
# COMPACT_ATOMS: atom_id res chain seq x y z
N MET A 1 -26.05 -27.38 65.37
CA MET A 1 -25.04 -26.33 65.06
C MET A 1 -23.81 -26.87 64.31
N TYR A 2 -23.22 -28.00 64.72
CA TYR A 2 -21.98 -28.58 64.17
C TYR A 2 -22.02 -28.91 62.65
N GLN A 3 -23.12 -29.48 62.14
CA GLN A 3 -23.25 -29.79 60.71
C GLN A 3 -23.32 -28.55 59.79
N ARG A 4 -23.86 -27.42 60.27
CA ARG A 4 -23.89 -26.15 59.51
C ARG A 4 -22.49 -25.52 59.41
N ALA A 5 -21.68 -25.59 60.46
CA ALA A 5 -20.31 -25.10 60.48
C ALA A 5 -19.41 -25.88 59.48
N LYS A 6 -19.48 -27.22 59.50
CA LYS A 6 -18.70 -28.08 58.59
C LYS A 6 -19.07 -27.87 57.11
N LYS A 7 -20.35 -27.57 56.81
CA LYS A 7 -20.83 -27.25 55.44
C LYS A 7 -20.34 -25.87 54.97
N SER A 8 -20.24 -24.90 55.88
CA SER A 8 -19.70 -23.55 55.63
C SER A 8 -18.20 -23.60 55.31
N GLU A 9 -17.44 -24.36 56.09
CA GLU A 9 -15.99 -24.53 55.94
C GLU A 9 -15.62 -25.22 54.62
N LYS A 10 -16.35 -26.29 54.25
CA LYS A 10 -16.18 -27.00 52.97
C LYS A 10 -16.50 -26.10 51.75
N LYS A 11 -17.48 -25.21 51.88
CA LYS A 11 -17.87 -24.24 50.84
C LYS A 11 -16.84 -23.11 50.69
N SER A 12 -16.24 -22.66 51.80
CA SER A 12 -15.14 -21.70 51.83
C SER A 12 -13.88 -22.23 51.13
N ASN A 13 -13.50 -23.49 51.41
CA ASN A 13 -12.36 -24.13 50.73
C ASN A 13 -12.58 -24.31 49.23
N ARG A 14 -13.80 -24.70 48.81
CA ARG A 14 -14.12 -24.80 47.37
C ARG A 14 -14.02 -23.45 46.66
N LEU A 15 -14.47 -22.37 47.29
CA LEU A 15 -14.40 -21.03 46.71
C LEU A 15 -12.97 -20.50 46.63
N LYS A 16 -12.12 -20.81 47.62
CA LYS A 16 -10.68 -20.49 47.57
C LYS A 16 -9.98 -21.17 46.39
N ILE A 17 -10.29 -22.45 46.13
CA ILE A 17 -9.75 -23.18 44.96
C ILE A 17 -10.18 -22.50 43.66
N VAL A 18 -11.48 -22.23 43.50
CA VAL A 18 -12.00 -21.54 42.29
C VAL A 18 -11.30 -20.20 42.07
N ASN A 19 -11.18 -19.36 43.10
CA ASN A 19 -10.52 -18.06 42.97
C ASN A 19 -9.02 -18.19 42.67
N SER A 20 -8.35 -19.20 43.22
CA SER A 20 -6.94 -19.47 42.92
C SER A 20 -6.76 -19.89 41.47
N THR A 21 -7.66 -20.72 40.93
CA THR A 21 -7.70 -21.08 39.51
C THR A 21 -7.96 -19.86 38.63
N LEU A 22 -8.96 -19.03 38.95
CA LEU A 22 -9.26 -17.80 38.21
C LEU A 22 -8.07 -16.83 38.22
N LEU A 23 -7.40 -16.67 39.36
CA LEU A 23 -6.20 -15.84 39.47
C LEU A 23 -5.05 -16.39 38.62
N GLY A 24 -4.86 -17.71 38.58
CA GLY A 24 -3.86 -18.34 37.73
C GLY A 24 -4.11 -18.06 36.24
N VAL A 25 -5.34 -18.27 35.78
CA VAL A 25 -5.73 -17.97 34.38
C VAL A 25 -5.58 -16.47 34.08
N TYR A 26 -6.02 -15.61 34.99
CA TYR A 26 -5.88 -14.16 34.85
C TYR A 26 -4.41 -13.75 34.75
N THR A 27 -3.53 -14.32 35.57
CA THR A 27 -2.11 -13.98 35.58
C THR A 27 -1.44 -14.36 34.26
N LEU A 28 -1.79 -15.52 33.67
CA LEU A 28 -1.30 -15.91 32.34
C LEU A 28 -1.77 -14.96 31.25
N LEU A 29 -3.07 -14.63 31.22
CA LEU A 29 -3.64 -13.68 30.27
C LEU A 29 -3.01 -12.29 30.42
N ALA A 30 -2.87 -11.82 31.66
CA ALA A 30 -2.25 -10.55 31.99
C ALA A 30 -0.79 -10.49 31.55
N ALA A 31 0.01 -11.53 31.82
CA ALA A 31 1.40 -11.60 31.39
C ALA A 31 1.52 -11.53 29.86
N PHE A 32 0.67 -12.26 29.13
CA PHE A 32 0.66 -12.22 27.67
C PHE A 32 0.21 -10.85 27.14
N LEU A 33 -0.85 -10.27 27.70
CA LEU A 33 -1.34 -8.96 27.30
C LEU A 33 -0.28 -7.87 27.52
N ILE A 34 0.35 -7.86 28.70
CA ILE A 34 1.47 -6.95 29.01
C ILE A 34 2.61 -7.15 28.02
N PHE A 35 3.02 -8.39 27.75
CA PHE A 35 4.05 -8.69 26.76
C PHE A 35 3.71 -8.10 25.39
N THR A 36 2.48 -8.28 24.89
CA THR A 36 2.07 -7.74 23.59
C THR A 36 2.01 -6.21 23.57
N ILE A 37 1.55 -5.57 24.66
CA ILE A 37 1.50 -4.11 24.79
C ILE A 37 2.89 -3.51 24.60
N PHE A 38 3.90 -4.09 25.25
CA PHE A 38 5.27 -3.59 25.15
C PHE A 38 5.97 -4.01 23.86
N ARG A 39 5.71 -5.23 23.34
CA ARG A 39 6.34 -5.74 22.12
C ARG A 39 5.97 -4.94 20.87
N TYR A 40 4.74 -4.45 20.79
CA TYR A 40 4.19 -3.71 19.64
C TYR A 40 3.90 -2.24 19.94
N HIS A 41 4.38 -1.73 21.07
CA HIS A 41 4.17 -0.35 21.51
C HIS A 41 2.69 0.08 21.54
N PHE A 42 1.76 -0.80 21.93
CA PHE A 42 0.37 -0.37 22.12
C PHE A 42 0.28 0.63 23.29
N LEU A 43 -0.44 1.74 23.07
CA LEU A 43 -0.66 2.78 24.08
C LEU A 43 0.64 3.36 24.67
N ALA A 44 1.74 3.36 23.90
CA ALA A 44 3.03 3.86 24.33
C ALA A 44 3.14 5.39 24.22
N PHE A 45 2.11 6.10 24.70
CA PHE A 45 2.06 7.55 24.83
C PHE A 45 1.62 7.91 26.25
N ARG A 46 2.16 8.99 26.79
CA ARG A 46 1.86 9.64 28.09
C ARG A 46 1.82 8.65 29.25
N TYR A 47 2.73 7.67 29.21
CA TYR A 47 2.83 6.58 30.17
C TYR A 47 1.55 5.72 30.31
N VAL A 48 0.63 5.76 29.34
CA VAL A 48 -0.66 5.05 29.39
C VAL A 48 -0.44 3.54 29.48
N ASN A 49 0.47 2.97 28.67
CA ASN A 49 0.85 1.56 28.76
C ASN A 49 1.36 1.15 30.15
N ILE A 50 2.13 2.01 30.82
CA ILE A 50 2.63 1.78 32.20
C ILE A 50 1.46 1.81 33.18
N LEU A 51 0.56 2.79 33.08
CA LEU A 51 -0.61 2.90 33.96
C LEU A 51 -1.55 1.69 33.80
N VAL A 52 -1.82 1.27 32.56
CA VAL A 52 -2.60 0.07 32.26
C VAL A 52 -1.93 -1.17 32.85
N THR A 53 -0.61 -1.30 32.70
CA THR A 53 0.17 -2.41 33.29
C THR A 53 0.09 -2.41 34.81
N ALA A 54 0.24 -1.25 35.46
CA ALA A 54 0.11 -1.12 36.90
C ALA A 54 -1.29 -1.51 37.39
N LEU A 55 -2.34 -1.14 36.66
CA LEU A 55 -3.72 -1.53 36.97
C LEU A 55 -3.92 -3.04 36.86
N ILE A 56 -3.42 -3.67 35.79
CA ILE A 56 -3.47 -5.13 35.59
C ILE A 56 -2.75 -5.85 36.75
N LEU A 57 -1.55 -5.41 37.10
CA LEU A 57 -0.79 -6.01 38.21
C LEU A 57 -1.48 -5.78 39.57
N ALA A 58 -2.07 -4.61 39.79
CA ALA A 58 -2.80 -4.31 41.02
C ALA A 58 -4.00 -5.24 41.22
N VAL A 59 -4.73 -5.59 40.15
CA VAL A 59 -5.82 -6.58 40.21
C VAL A 59 -5.30 -7.96 40.61
N ALA A 60 -4.16 -8.40 40.07
CA ALA A 60 -3.54 -9.68 40.44
C ALA A 60 -3.12 -9.71 41.92
N VAL A 61 -2.40 -8.66 42.38
CA VAL A 61 -1.91 -8.55 43.75
C VAL A 61 -3.06 -8.46 44.76
N LEU A 62 -4.05 -7.60 44.50
CA LEU A 62 -5.21 -7.43 45.36
C LEU A 62 -6.01 -8.74 45.47
N SER A 63 -6.25 -9.41 44.34
CA SER A 63 -6.98 -10.68 44.32
C SER A 63 -6.21 -11.78 45.06
N GLY A 64 -4.89 -11.88 44.84
CA GLY A 64 -4.02 -12.80 45.57
C GLY A 64 -4.05 -12.57 47.09
N PHE A 65 -3.97 -11.31 47.52
CA PHE A 65 -4.06 -10.94 48.92
C PHE A 65 -5.42 -11.30 49.55
N LEU A 66 -6.53 -11.04 48.86
CA LEU A 66 -7.87 -11.39 49.33
C LEU A 66 -8.07 -12.91 49.46
N ILE A 67 -7.56 -13.68 48.50
CA ILE A 67 -7.58 -15.15 48.53
C ILE A 67 -6.76 -15.66 49.73
N PHE A 68 -5.55 -15.14 49.92
CA PHE A 68 -4.67 -15.53 51.03
C PHE A 68 -5.30 -15.22 52.39
N LYS A 69 -5.85 -14.01 52.57
CA LYS A 69 -6.57 -13.62 53.79
C LYS A 69 -7.91 -14.34 53.96
N GLY A 70 -8.38 -15.06 52.94
CA GLY A 70 -9.68 -15.74 52.94
C GLY A 70 -10.86 -14.79 53.08
N LYS A 71 -10.72 -13.53 52.66
CA LYS A 71 -11.75 -12.48 52.78
C LYS A 71 -12.43 -12.22 51.44
N ALA A 72 -13.69 -11.80 51.48
CA ALA A 72 -14.45 -11.32 50.32
C ALA A 72 -14.44 -12.28 49.10
N GLY A 73 -14.59 -13.59 49.34
CA GLY A 73 -14.42 -14.61 48.30
C GLY A 73 -15.31 -14.42 47.07
N LYS A 74 -16.60 -14.09 47.23
CA LYS A 74 -17.52 -13.84 46.10
C LYS A 74 -17.15 -12.59 45.31
N THR A 75 -16.78 -11.52 46.00
CA THR A 75 -16.32 -10.26 45.38
C THR A 75 -15.04 -10.48 44.59
N THR A 76 -14.11 -11.26 45.12
CA THR A 76 -12.87 -11.63 44.43
C THR A 76 -13.17 -12.42 43.15
N SER A 77 -14.13 -13.36 43.18
CA SER A 77 -14.57 -14.06 41.97
C SER A 77 -15.13 -13.08 40.93
N ALA A 78 -15.98 -12.14 41.34
CA ALA A 78 -16.57 -11.15 40.44
C ALA A 78 -15.50 -10.26 39.79
N ILE A 79 -14.53 -9.76 40.58
CA ILE A 79 -13.41 -8.96 40.09
C ILE A 79 -12.60 -9.74 39.05
N LEU A 80 -12.22 -10.99 39.36
CA LEU A 80 -11.42 -11.81 38.45
C LEU A 80 -12.18 -12.16 37.17
N ILE A 81 -13.49 -12.45 37.25
CA ILE A 81 -14.31 -12.72 36.06
C ILE A 81 -14.38 -11.48 35.16
N VAL A 82 -14.65 -10.30 35.73
CA VAL A 82 -14.68 -9.05 34.97
C VAL A 82 -13.31 -8.74 34.37
N ALA A 83 -12.24 -8.90 35.14
CA ALA A 83 -10.87 -8.67 34.67
C ALA A 83 -10.47 -9.65 33.55
N LEU A 84 -10.90 -10.91 33.61
CA LEU A 84 -10.72 -11.89 32.55
C LEU A 84 -11.52 -11.52 31.29
N LEU A 85 -12.76 -11.06 31.43
CA LEU A 85 -13.57 -10.61 30.29
C LEU A 85 -12.92 -9.40 29.61
N VAL A 86 -12.55 -8.37 30.38
CA VAL A 86 -11.87 -7.18 29.88
C VAL A 86 -10.54 -7.57 29.21
N GLY A 87 -9.71 -8.37 29.89
CA GLY A 87 -8.44 -8.84 29.34
C GLY A 87 -8.61 -9.65 28.05
N SER A 88 -9.66 -10.47 27.95
CA SER A 88 -9.94 -11.26 26.75
C SER A 88 -10.37 -10.39 25.58
N VAL A 89 -11.22 -9.38 25.82
CA VAL A 89 -11.62 -8.40 24.81
C VAL A 89 -10.42 -7.56 24.35
N SER A 90 -9.60 -7.08 25.28
CA SER A 90 -8.36 -6.35 24.96
C SER A 90 -7.40 -7.21 24.15
N MET A 91 -7.23 -8.47 24.53
CA MET A 91 -6.38 -9.43 23.81
C MET A 91 -6.91 -9.75 22.41
N TYR A 92 -8.24 -9.87 22.25
CA TYR A 92 -8.86 -10.02 20.94
C TYR A 92 -8.61 -8.79 20.05
N ALA A 93 -8.72 -7.58 20.60
CA ALA A 93 -8.41 -6.35 19.86
C ALA A 93 -6.93 -6.26 19.45
N VAL A 94 -6.01 -6.59 20.37
CA VAL A 94 -4.57 -6.65 20.08
C VAL A 94 -4.27 -7.68 19.00
N LYS A 95 -4.81 -8.90 19.14
CA LYS A 95 -4.64 -9.95 18.13
C LYS A 95 -5.19 -9.50 16.78
N GLY A 96 -6.37 -8.89 16.76
CA GLY A 96 -6.96 -8.33 15.54
C GLY A 96 -6.02 -7.34 14.84
N LEU A 97 -5.32 -6.48 15.58
CA LEU A 97 -4.34 -5.54 15.01
C LEU A 97 -3.06 -6.21 14.50
N VAL A 98 -2.58 -7.22 15.21
CA VAL A 98 -1.42 -8.02 14.77
C VAL A 98 -1.76 -8.80 13.50
N ASP A 99 -2.91 -9.48 13.48
CA ASP A 99 -3.42 -10.22 12.32
C ASP A 99 -3.68 -9.28 11.13
N LEU A 100 -4.22 -8.08 11.41
CA LEU A 100 -4.45 -7.03 10.42
C LEU A 100 -3.16 -6.55 9.77
N SER A 101 -2.13 -6.22 10.56
CA SER A 101 -0.85 -5.80 9.99
C SER A 101 -0.16 -6.93 9.24
N ALA A 102 -0.26 -8.17 9.74
CA ALA A 102 0.20 -9.33 8.99
C ALA A 102 -0.57 -9.48 7.66
N GLY A 103 -1.87 -9.18 7.64
CA GLY A 103 -2.73 -9.15 6.46
C GLY A 103 -2.28 -8.09 5.44
N VAL A 104 -2.13 -6.83 5.86
CA VAL A 104 -1.63 -5.72 5.02
C VAL A 104 -0.26 -6.07 4.42
N ASN A 105 0.62 -6.64 5.24
CA ASN A 105 1.95 -7.05 4.80
C ASN A 105 1.92 -8.37 3.99
N SER A 106 0.81 -9.11 3.96
CA SER A 106 0.67 -10.34 3.17
C SER A 106 0.14 -10.06 1.77
N THR A 107 -0.79 -9.10 1.65
CA THR A 107 -1.31 -8.62 0.35
C THR A 107 -0.25 -7.83 -0.40
N SER A 108 0.74 -7.23 0.30
CA SER A 108 1.91 -6.62 -0.31
C SER A 108 2.94 -7.62 -0.84
N ASN A 109 2.85 -8.91 -0.49
CA ASN A 109 3.83 -9.90 -0.89
C ASN A 109 3.53 -10.54 -2.24
N TYR A 110 2.53 -10.09 -3.01
CA TYR A 110 2.33 -10.64 -4.36
C TYR A 110 1.80 -9.64 -5.38
N SER A 111 2.24 -9.83 -6.62
CA SER A 111 1.73 -9.16 -7.82
C SER A 111 1.03 -10.19 -8.71
N GLU A 112 -0.11 -9.80 -9.28
CA GLU A 112 -0.86 -10.63 -10.22
C GLU A 112 -0.78 -10.07 -11.64
N TYR A 113 -0.26 -10.89 -12.56
CA TYR A 113 -0.18 -10.60 -13.99
C TYR A 113 -1.17 -11.49 -14.72
N GLU A 114 -2.01 -10.91 -15.58
CA GLU A 114 -2.88 -11.70 -16.45
C GLU A 114 -2.19 -11.89 -17.81
N MET A 115 -1.84 -13.13 -18.11
CA MET A 115 -1.26 -13.53 -19.38
C MET A 115 -2.30 -14.25 -20.21
N SER A 116 -2.47 -13.85 -21.47
CA SER A 116 -3.47 -14.43 -22.36
C SER A 116 -2.88 -14.88 -23.70
N ILE A 117 -3.47 -15.90 -24.30
CA ILE A 117 -3.30 -16.20 -25.72
C ILE A 117 -4.40 -15.50 -26.49
N VAL A 118 -4.00 -14.71 -27.47
CA VAL A 118 -4.86 -13.79 -28.20
C VAL A 118 -4.78 -14.07 -29.69
N VAL A 119 -5.94 -14.04 -30.36
CA VAL A 119 -6.10 -14.19 -31.80
C VAL A 119 -6.97 -13.05 -32.35
N PRO A 120 -7.01 -12.79 -33.66
CA PRO A 120 -7.95 -11.84 -34.25
C PRO A 120 -9.40 -12.20 -33.89
N ALA A 121 -10.26 -11.20 -33.69
CA ALA A 121 -11.64 -11.40 -33.26
C ALA A 121 -12.43 -12.29 -34.25
N ASP A 122 -12.16 -12.13 -35.54
CA ASP A 122 -12.75 -12.86 -36.66
C ASP A 122 -12.07 -14.21 -36.96
N SER A 123 -10.99 -14.55 -36.24
CA SER A 123 -10.27 -15.82 -36.44
C SER A 123 -11.14 -17.04 -36.17
N ASP A 124 -10.99 -18.10 -36.97
CA ASP A 124 -11.65 -19.39 -36.75
C ASP A 124 -11.07 -20.18 -35.56
N VAL A 125 -9.95 -19.72 -34.98
CA VAL A 125 -9.33 -20.35 -33.82
C VAL A 125 -10.21 -20.16 -32.58
N LYS A 126 -10.60 -21.28 -31.98
CA LYS A 126 -11.41 -21.39 -30.75
C LYS A 126 -10.70 -22.14 -29.64
N ASP A 127 -9.69 -22.95 -29.96
CA ASP A 127 -8.98 -23.82 -29.03
C ASP A 127 -7.46 -23.75 -29.24
N LEU A 128 -6.70 -23.86 -28.17
CA LEU A 128 -5.23 -23.81 -28.19
C LEU A 128 -4.61 -24.91 -29.06
N LYS A 129 -5.24 -26.08 -29.18
CA LYS A 129 -4.76 -27.20 -30.00
C LYS A 129 -4.72 -26.89 -31.49
N GLN A 130 -5.40 -25.83 -31.93
CA GLN A 130 -5.37 -25.36 -33.32
C GLN A 130 -4.14 -24.50 -33.62
N LEU A 131 -3.35 -24.15 -32.60
CA LEU A 131 -2.13 -23.36 -32.71
C LEU A 131 -0.91 -24.25 -32.55
N THR A 132 0.15 -23.97 -33.30
CA THR A 132 1.46 -24.64 -33.18
C THR A 132 2.53 -23.70 -32.63
N ASN A 133 2.38 -22.40 -32.88
CA ASN A 133 3.24 -21.34 -32.41
C ASN A 133 2.44 -20.15 -31.90
N VAL A 134 3.09 -19.33 -31.09
CA VAL A 134 2.61 -18.01 -30.65
C VAL A 134 3.76 -17.02 -30.72
N LEU A 135 3.46 -15.77 -31.05
CA LEU A 135 4.43 -14.69 -31.02
C LEU A 135 4.40 -13.99 -29.65
N ALA A 136 5.56 -13.79 -29.02
CA ALA A 136 5.67 -13.14 -27.71
C ALA A 136 6.96 -12.33 -27.56
N PRO A 137 7.00 -11.28 -26.73
CA PRO A 137 8.21 -10.55 -26.43
C PRO A 137 9.09 -11.30 -25.41
N SER A 138 9.59 -12.47 -25.79
CA SER A 138 10.40 -13.35 -24.96
C SER A 138 11.73 -12.74 -24.50
N GLY A 139 12.21 -11.65 -25.12
CA GLY A 139 13.40 -10.92 -24.67
C GLY A 139 13.14 -10.01 -23.46
N ASN A 140 11.92 -9.48 -23.32
CA ASN A 140 11.57 -8.48 -22.30
C ASN A 140 10.64 -9.02 -21.21
N ASP A 141 9.88 -10.09 -21.48
CA ASP A 141 8.96 -10.71 -20.51
C ASP A 141 9.09 -12.24 -20.44
N GLN A 142 10.33 -12.72 -20.53
CA GLN A 142 10.64 -14.16 -20.65
C GLN A 142 9.98 -15.00 -19.55
N ASP A 143 10.11 -14.60 -18.29
CA ASP A 143 9.63 -15.38 -17.14
C ASP A 143 8.12 -15.58 -17.16
N ASN A 144 7.37 -14.52 -17.50
CA ASN A 144 5.90 -14.61 -17.56
C ASN A 144 5.46 -15.46 -18.76
N VAL A 145 6.11 -15.30 -19.91
CA VAL A 145 5.83 -16.11 -21.10
C VAL A 145 6.11 -17.59 -20.81
N GLN A 146 7.24 -17.91 -20.18
CA GLN A 146 7.57 -19.29 -19.80
C GLN A 146 6.58 -19.86 -18.78
N ALA A 147 6.16 -19.08 -17.78
CA ALA A 147 5.16 -19.51 -16.82
C ALA A 147 3.81 -19.82 -17.49
N LEU A 148 3.38 -18.99 -18.46
CA LEU A 148 2.20 -19.25 -19.28
C LEU A 148 2.34 -20.55 -20.09
N MET A 149 3.45 -20.72 -20.82
CA MET A 149 3.66 -21.91 -21.65
C MET A 149 3.69 -23.19 -20.82
N LYS A 150 4.37 -23.15 -19.66
CA LYS A 150 4.40 -24.27 -18.71
C LYS A 150 2.99 -24.60 -18.21
N ASN A 151 2.19 -23.60 -17.89
CA ASN A 151 0.81 -23.81 -17.45
C ASN A 151 -0.07 -24.42 -18.55
N ILE A 152 0.06 -23.94 -19.80
CA ILE A 152 -0.65 -24.50 -20.96
C ILE A 152 -0.28 -25.96 -21.18
N SER A 153 1.03 -26.29 -21.19
CA SER A 153 1.52 -27.67 -21.34
C SER A 153 0.93 -28.58 -20.26
N GLN A 154 0.94 -28.15 -18.99
CA GLN A 154 0.47 -28.95 -17.87
C GLN A 154 -1.05 -29.12 -17.80
N THR A 155 -1.83 -28.10 -18.17
CA THR A 155 -3.29 -28.11 -17.98
C THR A 155 -4.07 -28.47 -19.24
N GLN A 156 -3.53 -28.14 -20.41
CA GLN A 156 -4.16 -28.39 -21.72
C GLN A 156 -3.54 -29.57 -22.46
N GLY A 157 -2.39 -30.07 -22.00
CA GLY A 157 -1.67 -31.17 -22.65
C GLY A 157 -1.20 -30.82 -24.05
N HIS A 158 -0.86 -29.54 -24.28
CA HIS A 158 -0.49 -29.00 -25.59
C HIS A 158 0.76 -28.14 -25.47
N GLU A 159 1.72 -28.32 -26.37
CA GLU A 159 2.95 -27.53 -26.41
C GLU A 159 2.91 -26.53 -27.56
N LEU A 160 3.16 -25.27 -27.23
CA LEU A 160 3.26 -24.18 -28.20
C LEU A 160 4.72 -23.73 -28.28
N THR A 161 5.20 -23.57 -29.51
CA THR A 161 6.49 -22.91 -29.75
C THR A 161 6.33 -21.39 -29.60
N VAL A 162 7.36 -20.71 -29.13
CA VAL A 162 7.35 -19.26 -28.91
C VAL A 162 8.29 -18.59 -29.91
N ASP A 163 7.71 -17.89 -30.87
CA ASP A 163 8.45 -16.98 -31.74
C ASP A 163 8.66 -15.65 -31.03
N THR A 164 9.79 -15.00 -31.30
CA THR A 164 10.21 -13.79 -30.58
C THR A 164 9.76 -12.53 -31.31
N ALA A 165 9.04 -11.65 -30.60
CA ALA A 165 8.82 -10.26 -30.99
C ALA A 165 9.69 -9.31 -30.16
N SER A 166 9.90 -8.09 -30.64
CA SER A 166 10.61 -7.03 -29.92
C SER A 166 9.80 -6.45 -28.75
N SER A 167 8.47 -6.41 -28.86
CA SER A 167 7.57 -5.88 -27.83
C SER A 167 6.16 -6.47 -27.95
N TYR A 168 5.30 -6.25 -26.94
CA TYR A 168 3.88 -6.61 -27.03
C TYR A 168 3.16 -5.84 -28.14
N LEU A 169 3.56 -4.59 -28.40
CA LEU A 169 3.03 -3.78 -29.48
C LEU A 169 3.45 -4.35 -30.85
N ALA A 170 4.70 -4.77 -31.00
CA ALA A 170 5.17 -5.42 -32.23
C ALA A 170 4.41 -6.74 -32.48
N ALA A 171 4.22 -7.55 -31.43
CA ALA A 171 3.42 -8.77 -31.53
C ALA A 171 1.97 -8.45 -31.97
N TYR A 172 1.34 -7.43 -31.39
CA TYR A 172 0.01 -6.97 -31.79
C TYR A 172 -0.06 -6.48 -33.25
N LYS A 173 0.95 -5.71 -33.69
CA LYS A 173 1.04 -5.27 -35.10
C LYS A 173 1.14 -6.47 -36.05
N SER A 174 1.97 -7.47 -35.74
CA SER A 174 2.05 -8.70 -36.54
C SER A 174 0.75 -9.54 -36.49
N LEU A 175 0.01 -9.52 -35.38
CA LEU A 175 -1.30 -10.17 -35.30
C LEU A 175 -2.31 -9.53 -36.25
N THR A 176 -2.38 -8.21 -36.23
CA THR A 176 -3.36 -7.42 -37.00
C THR A 176 -3.00 -7.28 -38.48
N SER A 177 -1.72 -7.40 -38.86
CA SER A 177 -1.29 -7.50 -40.25
C SER A 177 -1.48 -8.91 -40.85
N GLY A 178 -1.79 -9.91 -40.02
CA GLY A 178 -1.95 -11.31 -40.43
C GLY A 178 -0.64 -12.10 -40.54
N GLU A 179 0.49 -11.52 -40.14
CA GLU A 179 1.80 -12.20 -40.08
C GLU A 179 1.84 -13.26 -38.97
N ALA A 180 1.18 -12.99 -37.84
CA ALA A 180 1.04 -13.91 -36.72
C ALA A 180 -0.42 -14.36 -36.57
N LYS A 181 -0.65 -15.66 -36.33
CA LYS A 181 -1.99 -16.20 -36.08
C LYS A 181 -2.46 -16.01 -34.64
N ALA A 182 -1.51 -15.98 -33.71
CA ALA A 182 -1.76 -15.86 -32.28
C ALA A 182 -0.56 -15.20 -31.60
N ILE A 183 -0.83 -14.45 -30.54
CA ILE A 183 0.19 -13.83 -29.69
C ILE A 183 -0.04 -14.14 -28.22
N VAL A 184 1.02 -13.99 -27.44
CA VAL A 184 0.91 -13.80 -26.00
C VAL A 184 0.65 -12.33 -25.72
N LEU A 185 -0.31 -12.04 -24.84
CA LEU A 185 -0.59 -10.70 -24.36
C LEU A 185 -0.56 -10.67 -22.84
N ASN A 186 0.29 -9.81 -22.29
CA ASN A 186 0.26 -9.44 -20.88
C ASN A 186 -0.70 -8.25 -20.72
N SER A 187 -1.69 -8.39 -19.84
CA SER A 187 -2.74 -7.38 -19.63
C SER A 187 -2.18 -6.01 -19.26
N VAL A 188 -1.00 -5.96 -18.66
CA VAL A 188 -0.35 -4.70 -18.24
C VAL A 188 0.01 -3.82 -19.45
N PHE A 189 0.24 -4.41 -20.62
CA PHE A 189 0.57 -3.69 -21.85
C PHE A 189 -0.66 -3.40 -22.74
N GLU A 190 -1.86 -3.76 -22.29
CA GLU A 190 -3.09 -3.50 -23.05
C GLU A 190 -3.40 -2.01 -23.17
N ASP A 191 -3.21 -1.23 -22.11
CA ASP A 191 -3.39 0.23 -22.14
C ASP A 191 -2.39 0.91 -23.09
N THR A 192 -1.21 0.32 -23.21
CA THR A 192 -0.18 0.70 -24.17
C THR A 192 -0.65 0.47 -25.60
N ILE A 193 -1.18 -0.73 -25.88
CA ILE A 193 -1.73 -1.04 -27.21
C ILE A 193 -2.91 -0.11 -27.52
N ARG A 194 -3.77 0.18 -26.53
CA ARG A 194 -4.87 1.14 -26.67
C ARG A 194 -4.41 2.55 -27.04
N GLY A 195 -3.23 2.96 -26.56
CA GLY A 195 -2.65 4.26 -26.89
C GLY A 195 -2.35 4.43 -28.38
N GLU A 196 -1.95 3.34 -29.05
CA GLU A 196 -1.65 3.31 -30.49
C GLU A 196 -2.87 2.93 -31.34
N ASP A 197 -3.69 2.02 -30.83
CA ASP A 197 -4.91 1.53 -31.46
C ASP A 197 -6.07 1.54 -30.45
N PRO A 198 -6.84 2.65 -30.36
CA PRO A 198 -7.91 2.81 -29.39
C PRO A 198 -8.96 1.69 -29.39
N ASP A 199 -9.18 1.07 -30.56
CA ASP A 199 -10.18 0.02 -30.76
C ASP A 199 -9.59 -1.40 -30.69
N TYR A 200 -8.35 -1.59 -30.23
CA TYR A 200 -7.65 -2.88 -30.22
C TYR A 200 -8.48 -4.02 -29.63
N ALA A 201 -9.20 -3.75 -28.54
CA ALA A 201 -9.98 -4.75 -27.82
C ALA A 201 -11.11 -5.35 -28.70
N SER A 202 -11.64 -4.59 -29.65
CA SER A 202 -12.66 -5.07 -30.59
C SER A 202 -12.07 -5.95 -31.71
N LYS A 203 -10.75 -5.83 -31.97
CA LYS A 203 -10.02 -6.51 -33.05
C LYS A 203 -9.46 -7.86 -32.62
N ILE A 204 -9.49 -8.17 -31.32
CA ILE A 204 -8.89 -9.37 -30.76
C ILE A 204 -9.89 -10.15 -29.92
N LYS A 205 -9.60 -11.43 -29.69
CA LYS A 205 -10.25 -12.24 -28.65
C LYS A 205 -9.22 -13.06 -27.89
N LYS A 206 -9.41 -13.16 -26.56
CA LYS A 206 -8.63 -14.03 -25.68
C LYS A 206 -9.20 -15.45 -25.76
N ILE A 207 -8.38 -16.43 -26.14
CA ILE A 207 -8.79 -17.85 -26.20
C ILE A 207 -8.28 -18.66 -25.00
N TYR A 208 -7.32 -18.11 -24.27
CA TYR A 208 -6.82 -18.66 -23.02
C TYR A 208 -6.31 -17.54 -22.14
N THR A 209 -6.51 -17.67 -20.83
CA THR A 209 -6.06 -16.68 -19.84
C THR A 209 -5.55 -17.41 -18.61
N TYR A 210 -4.39 -16.97 -18.11
CA TYR A 210 -3.76 -17.48 -16.91
C TYR A 210 -3.26 -16.33 -16.05
N LYS A 211 -3.60 -16.36 -14.76
CA LYS A 211 -3.10 -15.40 -13.78
C LYS A 211 -1.85 -15.93 -13.11
N ILE A 212 -0.74 -15.22 -13.29
CA ILE A 212 0.54 -15.49 -12.63
C ILE A 212 0.57 -14.68 -11.35
N SER A 213 0.76 -15.36 -10.22
CA SER A 213 1.05 -14.71 -8.94
C SER A 213 2.56 -14.79 -8.68
N LYS A 214 3.23 -13.64 -8.61
CA LYS A 214 4.65 -13.55 -8.21
C LYS A 214 4.73 -13.04 -6.80
N LYS A 215 5.51 -13.71 -5.96
CA LYS A 215 5.82 -13.17 -4.64
C LYS A 215 6.74 -11.96 -4.80
N ILE A 216 6.42 -10.86 -4.14
CA ILE A 216 7.29 -9.69 -4.01
C ILE A 216 8.24 -9.98 -2.84
N ASP A 217 9.53 -10.07 -3.12
CA ASP A 217 10.55 -10.08 -2.08
C ASP A 217 10.82 -8.62 -1.72
N THR A 218 10.54 -8.22 -0.48
CA THR A 218 10.60 -6.83 -0.04
C THR A 218 11.95 -6.21 -0.37
N ALA A 219 12.00 -5.25 -1.32
CA ALA A 219 13.24 -4.55 -1.68
C ALA A 219 13.82 -3.77 -0.50
N ILE A 220 12.93 -3.25 0.35
CA ILE A 220 13.33 -2.41 1.47
C ILE A 220 13.69 -3.27 2.68
N GLY A 221 14.94 -3.17 3.12
CA GLY A 221 15.47 -3.89 4.28
C GLY A 221 14.77 -3.52 5.59
N LYS A 222 15.05 -4.28 6.66
CA LYS A 222 14.50 -4.02 7.99
C LYS A 222 14.91 -2.62 8.47
N GLN A 223 13.95 -1.73 8.58
CA GLN A 223 14.14 -0.36 9.05
C GLN A 223 14.10 -0.25 10.58
N ASP A 224 14.71 0.81 11.13
CA ASP A 224 14.55 1.20 12.52
C ASP A 224 13.15 1.78 12.76
N PRO A 225 12.28 1.14 13.55
CA PRO A 225 10.94 1.65 13.87
C PRO A 225 10.95 2.97 14.64
N ASN A 226 12.11 3.40 15.16
CA ASN A 226 12.28 4.63 15.92
C ASN A 226 12.94 5.76 15.12
N ALA A 227 13.25 5.55 13.84
CA ALA A 227 13.92 6.56 13.01
C ALA A 227 13.22 7.93 13.09
N GLU A 228 13.99 8.97 13.37
CA GLU A 228 13.48 10.36 13.41
C GLU A 228 13.27 10.92 12.00
N VAL A 229 14.03 10.42 11.04
CA VAL A 229 14.04 10.83 9.64
C VAL A 229 13.90 9.59 8.77
N PHE A 230 12.98 9.61 7.82
CA PHE A 230 12.76 8.53 6.88
C PHE A 230 12.05 9.03 5.62
N ASN A 231 12.19 8.27 4.53
CA ASN A 231 11.55 8.49 3.25
C ASN A 231 10.49 7.42 2.99
N ILE A 232 9.31 7.83 2.54
CA ILE A 232 8.23 6.94 2.11
C ILE A 232 7.95 7.19 0.62
N TYR A 233 8.00 6.14 -0.19
CA TYR A 233 7.52 6.21 -1.57
C TYR A 233 6.01 5.95 -1.65
N VAL A 234 5.27 6.88 -2.25
CA VAL A 234 3.84 6.75 -2.53
C VAL A 234 3.64 6.46 -4.01
N SER A 235 3.13 5.25 -4.29
CA SER A 235 2.80 4.76 -5.62
C SER A 235 1.28 4.73 -5.82
N GLY A 236 0.79 5.51 -6.78
CA GLY A 236 -0.60 5.51 -7.21
C GLY A 236 -0.76 4.79 -8.53
N ILE A 237 -1.49 3.68 -8.51
CA ILE A 237 -1.65 2.77 -9.65
C ILE A 237 -2.90 3.12 -10.45
N ASP A 238 -2.75 3.18 -11.77
CA ASP A 238 -3.80 3.52 -12.74
C ASP A 238 -4.76 2.34 -12.97
N THR A 239 -5.52 1.96 -11.93
CA THR A 239 -6.53 0.89 -12.04
C THR A 239 -7.57 0.93 -10.92
N TYR A 240 -8.72 0.30 -11.17
CA TYR A 240 -9.72 -0.05 -10.15
C TYR A 240 -9.60 -1.53 -9.77
N GLY A 241 -10.23 -1.92 -8.66
CA GLY A 241 -10.33 -3.31 -8.25
C GLY A 241 -9.24 -3.74 -7.26
N PRO A 242 -8.85 -5.03 -7.25
CA PRO A 242 -7.89 -5.56 -6.28
C PRO A 242 -6.53 -4.86 -6.37
N ILE A 243 -5.91 -4.60 -5.22
CA ILE A 243 -4.59 -3.95 -5.18
C ILE A 243 -3.50 -4.85 -5.75
N SER A 244 -3.64 -6.18 -5.75
CA SER A 244 -2.68 -7.11 -6.36
C SER A 244 -2.54 -6.94 -7.88
N SER A 245 -3.50 -6.27 -8.53
CA SER A 245 -3.48 -6.01 -9.96
C SER A 245 -2.25 -5.17 -10.34
N VAL A 246 -1.47 -5.66 -11.29
CA VAL A 246 -0.34 -4.92 -11.86
C VAL A 246 -0.87 -3.92 -12.89
N SER A 247 -0.41 -2.68 -12.79
CA SER A 247 -0.62 -1.61 -13.78
C SER A 247 0.49 -0.58 -13.58
N ARG A 248 0.50 0.45 -14.41
CA ARG A 248 1.43 1.58 -14.35
C ARG A 248 1.29 2.39 -13.06
N SER A 249 2.40 2.99 -12.61
CA SER A 249 2.43 3.89 -11.45
C SER A 249 2.41 5.34 -11.91
N ASP A 250 1.21 5.92 -11.99
CA ASP A 250 1.01 7.28 -12.50
C ASP A 250 1.23 8.38 -11.45
N VAL A 251 1.22 8.02 -10.16
CA VAL A 251 1.61 8.90 -9.06
C VAL A 251 2.90 8.36 -8.45
N ASN A 252 3.95 9.18 -8.45
CA ASN A 252 5.25 8.82 -7.87
C ASN A 252 5.75 9.97 -6.99
N ILE A 253 5.47 9.85 -5.69
CA ILE A 253 5.77 10.91 -4.72
C ILE A 253 6.66 10.33 -3.63
N ILE A 254 7.79 10.98 -3.37
CA ILE A 254 8.62 10.69 -2.20
C ILE A 254 8.21 11.62 -1.09
N MET A 255 7.85 11.06 0.06
CA MET A 255 7.55 11.80 1.28
C MET A 255 8.73 11.67 2.23
N THR A 256 9.53 12.72 2.33
CA THR A 256 10.64 12.84 3.28
C THR A 256 10.11 13.43 4.58
N VAL A 257 10.17 12.66 5.66
CA VAL A 257 9.59 13.02 6.96
C VAL A 257 10.70 13.25 7.97
N ASN A 258 10.66 14.40 8.65
CA ASN A 258 11.49 14.68 9.81
C ASN A 258 10.59 14.91 11.04
N ARG A 259 10.56 13.92 11.94
CA ARG A 259 9.71 13.91 13.15
C ARG A 259 10.13 14.97 14.16
N LYS A 260 11.42 15.32 14.19
CA LYS A 260 11.99 16.29 15.14
C LYS A 260 11.65 17.73 14.76
N THR A 261 11.80 18.08 13.48
CA THR A 261 11.47 19.42 12.98
C THR A 261 10.00 19.57 12.59
N LYS A 262 9.23 18.47 12.59
CA LYS A 262 7.84 18.40 12.12
C LYS A 262 7.69 18.92 10.69
N LYS A 263 8.69 18.67 9.84
CA LYS A 263 8.66 18.98 8.41
C LYS A 263 8.37 17.72 7.60
N VAL A 264 7.58 17.88 6.55
CA VAL A 264 7.39 16.88 5.49
C VAL A 264 7.67 17.57 4.17
N LEU A 265 8.53 16.98 3.35
CA LEU A 265 8.72 17.38 1.96
C LEU A 265 8.12 16.32 1.04
N LEU A 266 7.20 16.73 0.18
CA LEU A 266 6.67 15.93 -0.91
C LEU A 266 7.49 16.24 -2.17
N THR A 267 8.15 15.23 -2.73
CA THR A 267 8.88 15.34 -4.00
C THR A 267 8.17 14.54 -5.05
N THR A 268 7.46 15.23 -5.94
CA THR A 268 6.75 14.62 -7.07
C THR A 268 7.71 14.40 -8.23
N THR A 269 7.78 13.16 -8.71
CA THR A 269 8.47 12.83 -9.96
C THR A 269 7.43 12.57 -11.04
N PRO A 270 7.36 13.39 -12.11
CA PRO A 270 6.36 13.19 -13.16
C PRO A 270 6.39 11.79 -13.73
N ARG A 271 5.21 11.22 -13.97
CA ARG A 271 5.05 9.86 -14.49
C ARG A 271 5.79 9.62 -15.81
N ASP A 272 5.93 10.67 -16.61
CA ASP A 272 6.58 10.65 -17.92
C ASP A 272 8.08 10.99 -17.87
N ALA A 273 8.66 11.19 -16.67
CA ALA A 273 10.09 11.44 -16.49
C ALA A 273 10.94 10.34 -17.12
N TYR A 274 11.86 10.72 -18.01
CA TYR A 274 12.74 9.82 -18.74
C TYR A 274 13.95 9.46 -17.89
N VAL A 275 13.93 8.25 -17.32
CA VAL A 275 14.92 7.79 -16.33
C VAL A 275 15.33 6.34 -16.58
N PRO A 276 16.55 5.94 -16.20
CA PRO A 276 16.92 4.53 -16.19
C PRO A 276 16.03 3.72 -15.25
N ILE A 277 15.26 2.78 -15.79
CA ILE A 277 14.34 1.94 -15.01
C ILE A 277 15.12 0.75 -14.45
N ALA A 278 15.13 0.61 -13.12
CA ALA A 278 15.82 -0.45 -12.41
C ALA A 278 15.17 -1.84 -12.65
N ASP A 279 15.87 -2.89 -12.17
CA ASP A 279 15.42 -4.28 -12.17
C ASP A 279 14.98 -4.79 -13.55
N GLY A 280 13.69 -5.09 -13.72
CA GLY A 280 13.11 -5.57 -14.98
C GLY A 280 13.24 -4.58 -16.15
N GLY A 281 13.49 -3.29 -15.86
CA GLY A 281 13.82 -2.29 -16.87
C GLY A 281 15.28 -2.31 -17.34
N LEU A 282 16.12 -3.18 -16.78
CA LEU A 282 17.52 -3.40 -17.17
C LEU A 282 18.40 -2.13 -17.18
N ASN A 283 18.06 -1.16 -16.33
CA ASN A 283 18.65 0.18 -16.29
C ASN A 283 18.60 0.91 -17.63
N GLN A 284 17.66 0.55 -18.51
CA GLN A 284 17.42 1.25 -19.75
C GLN A 284 16.48 2.44 -19.52
N PRO A 285 16.66 3.54 -20.25
CA PRO A 285 15.84 4.72 -20.07
C PRO A 285 14.44 4.52 -20.62
N ASP A 286 13.44 4.89 -19.82
CA ASP A 286 12.03 4.89 -20.18
C ASP A 286 11.28 5.89 -19.30
N LYS A 287 9.97 6.05 -19.51
CA LYS A 287 9.13 6.82 -18.60
C LYS A 287 8.95 6.13 -17.25
N LEU A 288 9.08 6.89 -16.16
CA LEU A 288 8.98 6.39 -14.78
C LEU A 288 7.73 5.53 -14.51
N THR A 289 6.58 5.85 -15.10
CA THR A 289 5.33 5.09 -14.89
C THR A 289 5.43 3.62 -15.29
N HIS A 290 6.35 3.28 -16.22
CA HIS A 290 6.63 1.90 -16.61
C HIS A 290 7.35 1.10 -15.53
N ALA A 291 8.05 1.73 -14.57
CA ALA A 291 8.66 1.01 -13.45
C ALA A 291 7.61 0.19 -12.67
N GLY A 292 6.39 0.75 -12.49
CA GLY A 292 5.29 0.07 -11.81
C GLY A 292 4.81 -1.22 -12.48
N ILE A 293 5.08 -1.41 -13.79
CA ILE A 293 4.81 -2.65 -14.53
C ILE A 293 5.72 -3.78 -14.04
N TYR A 294 6.99 -3.47 -13.80
CA TYR A 294 7.98 -4.42 -13.31
C TYR A 294 7.83 -4.72 -11.82
N GLY A 295 7.10 -3.87 -11.09
CA GLY A 295 6.79 -4.04 -9.68
C GLY A 295 7.05 -2.75 -8.90
N VAL A 296 6.64 -2.75 -7.64
CA VAL A 296 6.91 -1.60 -6.76
C VAL A 296 8.41 -1.43 -6.48
N ASP A 297 9.15 -2.53 -6.43
CA ASP A 297 10.60 -2.54 -6.19
C ASP A 297 11.36 -1.83 -7.31
N ALA A 298 10.99 -2.06 -8.57
CA ALA A 298 11.57 -1.37 -9.70
C ALA A 298 11.36 0.15 -9.60
N SER A 299 10.17 0.60 -9.16
CA SER A 299 9.92 2.03 -8.90
C SER A 299 10.78 2.56 -7.75
N VAL A 300 10.90 1.80 -6.66
CA VAL A 300 11.74 2.16 -5.50
C VAL A 300 13.19 2.32 -5.92
N HIS A 301 13.82 1.29 -6.48
CA HIS A 301 15.22 1.33 -6.89
C HIS A 301 15.49 2.40 -7.97
N THR A 302 14.54 2.62 -8.89
CA THR A 302 14.65 3.71 -9.89
C THR A 302 14.72 5.07 -9.20
N LEU A 303 13.85 5.32 -8.21
CA LEU A 303 13.84 6.58 -7.47
C LEU A 303 15.03 6.74 -6.52
N GLU A 304 15.47 5.66 -5.88
CA GLU A 304 16.71 5.65 -5.07
C GLU A 304 17.91 6.00 -5.94
N ASN A 305 18.05 5.38 -7.11
CA ASN A 305 19.12 5.69 -8.06
C ASN A 305 19.05 7.13 -8.57
N LEU A 306 17.83 7.61 -8.88
CA LEU A 306 17.62 8.96 -9.39
C LEU A 306 18.02 10.02 -8.36
N TYR A 307 17.55 9.88 -7.12
CA TYR A 307 17.73 10.88 -6.07
C TYR A 307 18.97 10.66 -5.20
N GLY A 308 19.56 9.46 -5.21
CA GLY A 308 20.73 9.11 -4.37
C GLY A 308 20.39 9.06 -2.89
N ILE A 309 19.21 8.54 -2.55
CA ILE A 309 18.69 8.39 -1.18
C ILE A 309 18.16 6.98 -0.98
N ASP A 310 18.07 6.56 0.28
CA ASP A 310 17.37 5.32 0.65
C ASP A 310 15.88 5.61 0.85
N LEU A 311 15.01 4.79 0.26
CA LEU A 311 13.59 4.76 0.53
C LEU A 311 13.31 3.74 1.62
N ASN A 312 12.82 4.20 2.78
CA ASN A 312 12.65 3.35 3.97
C ASN A 312 11.33 2.59 3.97
N TYR A 313 10.30 3.10 3.30
CA TYR A 313 9.02 2.42 3.19
C TYR A 313 8.36 2.75 1.85
N TYR A 314 7.38 1.95 1.46
CA TYR A 314 6.46 2.32 0.40
C TYR A 314 4.99 2.18 0.82
N VAL A 315 4.14 2.91 0.13
CA VAL A 315 2.69 2.76 0.15
C VAL A 315 2.22 2.71 -1.29
N ARG A 316 1.62 1.58 -1.68
CA ARG A 316 1.05 1.36 -3.00
C ARG A 316 -0.46 1.27 -2.89
N LEU A 317 -1.16 2.09 -3.67
CA LEU A 317 -2.62 2.20 -3.67
C LEU A 317 -3.15 2.40 -5.10
N ASN A 318 -4.40 2.02 -5.35
CA ASN A 318 -5.07 2.24 -6.63
C ASN A 318 -6.32 3.13 -6.43
N PHE A 319 -7.15 3.31 -7.47
CA PHE A 319 -8.34 4.15 -7.36
C PHE A 319 -9.35 3.66 -6.33
N THR A 320 -9.57 2.35 -6.25
CA THR A 320 -10.46 1.76 -5.23
C THR A 320 -9.92 2.00 -3.83
N SER A 321 -8.62 1.84 -3.62
CA SER A 321 -7.95 2.11 -2.35
C SER A 321 -8.07 3.58 -1.94
N PHE A 322 -7.85 4.49 -2.89
CA PHE A 322 -7.95 5.93 -2.67
C PHE A 322 -9.37 6.33 -2.25
N LEU A 323 -10.40 5.86 -2.97
CA LEU A 323 -11.79 6.14 -2.64
C LEU A 323 -12.14 5.68 -1.21
N LYS A 324 -11.78 4.42 -0.88
CA LYS A 324 -11.97 3.87 0.48
C LYS A 324 -11.27 4.71 1.55
N LEU A 325 -10.03 5.13 1.31
CA LEU A 325 -9.28 5.97 2.25
C LEU A 325 -10.01 7.28 2.52
N ILE A 326 -10.42 8.00 1.48
CA ILE A 326 -11.10 9.29 1.64
C ILE A 326 -12.45 9.11 2.36
N ASP A 327 -13.20 8.04 2.06
CA ASP A 327 -14.46 7.73 2.75
C ASP A 327 -14.24 7.44 4.24
N LEU A 328 -13.22 6.65 4.59
CA LEU A 328 -12.86 6.34 5.99
C LEU A 328 -12.43 7.58 6.78
N LEU A 329 -11.89 8.59 6.09
CA LEU A 329 -11.53 9.88 6.67
C LEU A 329 -12.73 10.86 6.75
N GLY A 330 -13.88 10.50 6.18
CA GLY A 330 -15.06 11.37 6.10
C GLY A 330 -14.88 12.55 5.15
N GLY A 331 -14.09 12.38 4.08
CA GLY A 331 -13.71 13.43 3.15
C GLY A 331 -12.48 14.23 3.57
N ILE A 332 -12.03 15.12 2.68
CA ILE A 332 -10.85 15.98 2.87
C ILE A 332 -11.19 17.44 2.59
N ASP A 333 -10.41 18.34 3.18
CA ASP A 333 -10.53 19.78 2.97
C ASP A 333 -9.25 20.29 2.33
N ILE A 334 -9.37 20.98 1.18
CA ILE A 334 -8.24 21.51 0.42
C ILE A 334 -8.46 22.99 0.05
N GLU A 335 -7.38 23.70 -0.21
CA GLU A 335 -7.41 25.04 -0.80
C GLU A 335 -7.12 24.93 -2.30
N ASN A 336 -8.09 25.30 -3.13
CA ASN A 336 -7.99 25.23 -4.58
C ASN A 336 -7.59 26.59 -5.16
N ASP A 337 -6.57 26.62 -6.02
CA ASP A 337 -6.00 27.88 -6.53
C ASP A 337 -6.63 28.32 -7.85
N GLN A 338 -7.30 27.41 -8.56
CA GLN A 338 -7.89 27.69 -9.87
C GLN A 338 -9.25 27.01 -10.01
N GLU A 339 -10.17 27.69 -10.67
CA GLU A 339 -11.49 27.14 -10.97
C GLU A 339 -11.39 26.16 -12.14
N PHE A 340 -12.01 24.98 -12.02
CA PHE A 340 -12.14 24.04 -13.14
C PHE A 340 -13.36 23.13 -12.99
N THR A 341 -13.74 22.47 -14.08
CA THR A 341 -14.88 21.55 -14.11
C THR A 341 -14.48 20.25 -14.80
N VAL A 342 -14.90 19.13 -14.23
CA VAL A 342 -14.68 17.78 -14.76
C VAL A 342 -16.03 17.08 -14.86
N GLY A 343 -16.49 16.82 -16.08
CA GLY A 343 -17.84 16.31 -16.31
C GLY A 343 -18.89 17.26 -15.69
N ASN A 344 -19.64 16.77 -14.71
CA ASN A 344 -20.67 17.53 -14.00
C ASN A 344 -20.18 18.10 -12.65
N THR A 345 -18.92 17.91 -12.29
CA THR A 345 -18.37 18.33 -11.01
C THR A 345 -17.57 19.60 -11.17
N HIS A 346 -17.93 20.63 -10.40
CA HIS A 346 -17.33 21.94 -10.43
C HIS A 346 -16.46 22.18 -9.18
N TYR A 347 -15.25 22.69 -9.38
CA TYR A 347 -14.29 22.99 -8.33
C TYR A 347 -14.01 24.49 -8.28
N PRO A 348 -14.63 25.24 -7.34
CA PRO A 348 -14.39 26.68 -7.20
C PRO A 348 -13.02 26.96 -6.57
N ILE A 349 -12.56 28.20 -6.71
CA ILE A 349 -11.37 28.71 -6.01
C ILE A 349 -11.66 28.84 -4.50
N GLY A 350 -10.67 28.55 -3.67
CA GLY A 350 -10.71 28.69 -2.22
C GLY A 350 -10.83 27.36 -1.49
N ASN A 351 -11.28 27.42 -0.23
CA ASN A 351 -11.40 26.24 0.62
C ASN A 351 -12.62 25.42 0.24
N ILE A 352 -12.40 24.18 -0.18
CA ILE A 352 -13.44 23.24 -0.58
C ILE A 352 -13.29 21.91 0.15
N SER A 353 -14.44 21.30 0.47
CA SER A 353 -14.50 19.95 1.02
C SER A 353 -14.81 18.96 -0.09
N LEU A 354 -14.02 17.90 -0.18
CA LEU A 354 -14.12 16.85 -1.20
C LEU A 354 -14.50 15.52 -0.56
N ASN A 355 -15.55 14.89 -1.06
CA ASN A 355 -15.78 13.46 -0.83
C ASN A 355 -14.82 12.60 -1.68
N SER A 356 -14.91 11.28 -1.58
CA SER A 356 -14.02 10.35 -2.29
C SER A 356 -14.04 10.51 -3.81
N GLU A 357 -15.21 10.55 -4.43
CA GLU A 357 -15.35 10.70 -5.89
C GLU A 357 -14.84 12.06 -6.40
N GLN A 358 -15.16 13.13 -5.66
CA GLN A 358 -14.66 14.47 -5.95
C GLN A 358 -13.14 14.53 -5.80
N ALA A 359 -12.58 13.98 -4.72
CA ALA A 359 -11.13 13.92 -4.53
C ALA A 359 -10.45 13.14 -5.65
N LEU A 360 -11.04 12.03 -6.11
CA LEU A 360 -10.46 11.22 -7.18
C LEU A 360 -10.47 11.96 -8.52
N THR A 361 -11.56 12.62 -8.87
CA THR A 361 -11.63 13.40 -10.12
C THR A 361 -10.75 14.64 -10.06
N PHE A 362 -10.63 15.28 -8.89
CA PHE A 362 -9.72 16.41 -8.64
C PHE A 362 -8.25 16.08 -8.90
N VAL A 363 -7.77 14.89 -8.50
CA VAL A 363 -6.36 14.47 -8.69
C VAL A 363 -6.06 13.84 -10.05
N ARG A 364 -7.09 13.56 -10.86
CA ARG A 364 -6.95 12.94 -12.18
C ARG A 364 -7.01 13.95 -13.33
N GLU A 365 -7.69 15.07 -13.11
CA GLU A 365 -7.82 16.11 -14.12
C GLU A 365 -6.48 16.72 -14.50
N ARG A 366 -6.30 17.00 -15.80
CA ARG A 366 -5.08 17.64 -16.33
C ARG A 366 -5.34 18.51 -17.55
N TYR A 367 -6.39 18.23 -18.33
CA TYR A 367 -6.61 18.87 -19.62
C TYR A 367 -7.28 20.22 -19.49
N SER A 368 -8.11 20.40 -18.45
CA SER A 368 -8.76 21.68 -18.15
C SER A 368 -7.93 22.59 -17.24
N LEU A 369 -6.79 22.12 -16.73
CA LEU A 369 -5.89 22.90 -15.87
C LEU A 369 -4.95 23.78 -16.69
N ASN A 370 -4.72 25.02 -16.25
CA ASN A 370 -3.85 25.96 -16.96
C ASN A 370 -2.40 25.44 -17.13
N GLY A 371 -1.86 24.79 -16.09
CA GLY A 371 -0.52 24.19 -16.09
C GLY A 371 -0.49 22.70 -16.48
N GLY A 372 -1.59 22.15 -16.99
CA GLY A 372 -1.63 20.77 -17.46
C GLY A 372 -1.30 19.73 -16.37
N ASP A 373 -0.41 18.80 -16.72
CA ASP A 373 0.06 17.72 -15.82
C ASP A 373 0.77 18.24 -14.57
N ASN A 374 1.46 19.39 -14.66
CA ASN A 374 2.14 19.99 -13.52
C ASN A 374 1.15 20.44 -12.45
N ASP A 375 0.04 21.06 -12.85
CA ASP A 375 -1.00 21.45 -11.91
C ASP A 375 -1.77 20.24 -11.36
N ARG A 376 -1.89 19.15 -12.13
CA ARG A 376 -2.38 17.86 -11.60
C ARG A 376 -1.47 17.36 -10.47
N GLY A 377 -0.15 17.42 -10.65
CA GLY A 377 0.83 17.08 -9.60
C GLY A 377 0.63 17.91 -8.33
N LYS A 378 0.47 19.24 -8.47
CA LYS A 378 0.16 20.12 -7.32
C LYS A 378 -1.17 19.76 -6.65
N ASN A 379 -2.19 19.40 -7.43
CA ASN A 379 -3.47 18.93 -6.87
C ASN A 379 -3.30 17.62 -6.08
N GLN A 380 -2.47 16.69 -6.55
CA GLN A 380 -2.13 15.46 -5.82
C GLN A 380 -1.40 15.77 -4.49
N GLU A 381 -0.45 16.69 -4.51
CA GLU A 381 0.28 17.15 -3.32
C GLU A 381 -0.66 17.77 -2.28
N LYS A 382 -1.60 18.63 -2.71
CA LYS A 382 -2.64 19.22 -1.83
C LYS A 382 -3.51 18.16 -1.17
N VAL A 383 -3.93 17.16 -1.94
CA VAL A 383 -4.71 16.04 -1.43
C VAL A 383 -3.91 15.22 -0.42
N ILE A 384 -2.63 14.94 -0.68
CA ILE A 384 -1.75 14.23 0.27
C ILE A 384 -1.58 15.05 1.55
N ALA A 385 -1.33 16.35 1.45
CA ALA A 385 -1.23 17.23 2.62
C ALA A 385 -2.53 17.22 3.45
N ALA A 386 -3.70 17.24 2.80
CA ALA A 386 -5.00 17.14 3.47
C ALA A 386 -5.23 15.77 4.11
N VAL A 387 -4.82 14.68 3.46
CA VAL A 387 -4.85 13.32 4.02
C VAL A 387 -3.95 13.21 5.24
N ILE A 388 -2.71 13.74 5.20
CA ILE A 388 -1.81 13.79 6.35
C ILE A 388 -2.47 14.56 7.51
N LYS A 389 -3.09 15.70 7.22
CA LYS A 389 -3.81 16.51 8.22
C LYS A 389 -4.99 15.75 8.84
N LYS A 390 -5.77 15.00 8.06
CA LYS A 390 -6.87 14.17 8.58
C LYS A 390 -6.35 12.99 9.41
N LEU A 391 -5.33 12.26 8.92
CA LEU A 391 -4.73 11.11 9.61
C LEU A 391 -4.03 11.49 10.93
N THR A 392 -3.51 12.70 11.03
CA THR A 392 -2.88 13.23 12.26
C THR A 392 -3.86 13.90 13.21
N SER A 393 -5.16 13.94 12.88
CA SER A 393 -6.20 14.48 13.75
C SER A 393 -6.49 13.56 14.93
N THR A 394 -6.98 14.14 16.03
CA THR A 394 -7.37 13.38 17.23
C THR A 394 -8.39 12.28 16.93
N ASP A 395 -9.33 12.53 16.03
CA ASP A 395 -10.38 11.56 15.70
C ASP A 395 -9.84 10.39 14.89
N ALA A 396 -8.98 10.64 13.91
CA ALA A 396 -8.31 9.58 13.17
C ALA A 396 -7.37 8.77 14.07
N LEU A 397 -6.58 9.42 14.92
CA LEU A 397 -5.66 8.75 15.85
C LEU A 397 -6.39 7.91 16.90
N LYS A 398 -7.63 8.25 17.28
CA LYS A 398 -8.46 7.40 18.15
C LYS A 398 -9.06 6.20 17.40
N ASN A 399 -9.34 6.37 16.11
CA ASN A 399 -10.01 5.38 15.27
C ASN A 399 -9.06 4.68 14.27
N TYR A 400 -7.74 4.75 14.50
CA TYR A 400 -6.74 4.19 13.58
C TYR A 400 -6.99 2.71 13.27
N ASN A 401 -7.49 1.94 14.25
CA ASN A 401 -7.87 0.54 14.05
C ASN A 401 -8.90 0.36 12.93
N ALA A 402 -9.92 1.21 12.88
CA ALA A 402 -10.96 1.14 11.86
C ALA A 402 -10.41 1.53 10.48
N ILE A 403 -9.54 2.55 10.44
CA ILE A 403 -8.86 2.98 9.21
C ILE A 403 -7.97 1.86 8.66
N LEU A 404 -7.08 1.30 9.48
CA LEU A 404 -6.22 0.18 9.08
C LEU A 404 -7.06 -1.03 8.63
N SER A 405 -8.12 -1.36 9.37
CA SER A 405 -9.01 -2.49 9.04
C SER A 405 -9.75 -2.32 7.73
N GLY A 406 -10.17 -1.09 7.41
CA GLY A 406 -10.85 -0.77 6.16
C GLY A 406 -9.93 -0.72 4.95
N LEU A 407 -8.61 -0.57 5.16
CA LEU A 407 -7.61 -0.44 4.08
C LEU A 407 -6.79 -1.70 3.81
N GLN A 408 -6.82 -2.70 4.70
CA GLN A 408 -5.94 -3.87 4.65
C GLN A 408 -5.96 -4.68 3.34
N ASP A 409 -7.10 -4.68 2.66
CA ASP A 409 -7.32 -5.43 1.41
C ASP A 409 -7.06 -4.58 0.16
N SER A 410 -6.73 -3.30 0.35
CA SER A 410 -6.65 -2.31 -0.72
C SER A 410 -5.37 -1.50 -0.72
N VAL A 411 -4.59 -1.47 0.36
CA VAL A 411 -3.29 -0.79 0.41
C VAL A 411 -2.20 -1.82 0.65
N GLN A 412 -1.12 -1.71 -0.12
CA GLN A 412 0.09 -2.49 0.09
C GLN A 412 1.17 -1.59 0.70
N THR A 413 1.81 -2.07 1.76
CA THR A 413 2.96 -1.41 2.39
C THR A 413 3.88 -2.46 3.02
N ASP A 414 5.14 -2.09 3.19
CA ASP A 414 6.16 -2.81 3.92
C ASP A 414 6.37 -2.28 5.34
N MET A 415 5.66 -1.21 5.73
CA MET A 415 5.76 -0.63 7.06
C MET A 415 5.29 -1.64 8.10
N SER A 416 6.12 -1.89 9.11
CA SER A 416 5.76 -2.81 10.20
C SER A 416 4.71 -2.20 11.13
N LEU A 417 3.91 -3.05 11.80
CA LEU A 417 2.99 -2.60 12.86
C LEU A 417 3.72 -1.78 13.93
N GLU A 418 4.92 -2.21 14.30
CA GLU A 418 5.75 -1.53 15.29
C GLU A 418 6.05 -0.09 14.87
N THR A 419 6.43 0.11 13.61
CA THR A 419 6.63 1.44 13.02
C THR A 419 5.33 2.26 13.00
N MET A 420 4.22 1.69 12.54
CA MET A 420 2.92 2.38 12.50
C MET A 420 2.50 2.84 13.90
N MET A 421 2.60 1.96 14.88
CA MET A 421 2.27 2.27 16.27
C MET A 421 3.18 3.35 16.83
N ASN A 422 4.48 3.30 16.54
CA ASN A 422 5.41 4.36 16.96
C ASN A 422 5.05 5.72 16.39
N LEU A 423 4.68 5.80 15.10
CA LEU A 423 4.23 7.04 14.49
C LEU A 423 2.95 7.58 15.16
N ILE A 424 1.95 6.72 15.38
CA ILE A 424 0.70 7.07 16.05
C ILE A 424 0.95 7.56 17.47
N ASN A 425 1.72 6.81 18.27
CA ASN A 425 2.02 7.16 19.65
C ASN A 425 2.79 8.47 19.76
N THR A 426 3.77 8.69 18.87
CA THR A 426 4.56 9.92 18.86
C THR A 426 3.67 11.12 18.58
N GLN A 427 2.72 10.98 17.64
CA GLN A 427 1.79 12.04 17.32
C GLN A 427 0.78 12.28 18.46
N LEU A 428 0.32 11.24 19.17
CA LEU A 428 -0.50 11.36 20.37
C LEU A 428 0.26 12.00 21.55
N GLU A 429 1.56 11.75 21.66
CA GLU A 429 2.44 12.34 22.66
C GLU A 429 2.65 13.82 22.40
N SER A 430 3.28 14.16 21.27
CA SER A 430 3.76 15.50 20.95
C SER A 430 2.65 16.43 20.50
N GLY A 431 1.59 15.90 19.89
CA GLY A 431 0.63 16.68 19.12
C GLY A 431 1.31 17.47 18.00
N GLY A 432 0.70 18.61 17.65
CA GLY A 432 1.17 19.53 16.61
C GLY A 432 0.83 19.08 15.19
N SER A 433 0.95 19.98 14.23
CA SER A 433 0.81 19.68 12.80
C SER A 433 2.18 19.60 12.14
N TYR A 434 2.31 18.73 11.14
CA TYR A 434 3.47 18.78 10.25
C TYR A 434 3.33 19.97 9.30
N ASN A 435 4.43 20.69 9.08
CA ASN A 435 4.53 21.63 7.97
C ASN A 435 4.85 20.83 6.70
N VAL A 436 3.88 20.75 5.79
CA VAL A 436 4.01 20.03 4.52
C VAL A 436 4.39 21.03 3.44
N THR A 437 5.54 20.80 2.82
CA THR A 437 6.02 21.54 1.64
C THR A 437 6.15 20.58 0.47
N SER A 438 6.10 21.11 -0.74
CA SER A 438 6.16 20.30 -1.95
C SER A 438 7.13 20.86 -2.97
N GLN A 439 7.68 19.97 -3.78
CA GLN A 439 8.44 20.27 -4.97
C GLN A 439 8.13 19.24 -6.05
N ALA A 440 8.32 19.61 -7.31
CA ALA A 440 8.17 18.71 -8.44
C ALA A 440 9.42 18.76 -9.31
N LEU A 441 9.88 17.59 -9.75
CA LEU A 441 10.94 17.50 -10.75
C LEU A 441 10.43 18.08 -12.08
N THR A 442 11.21 18.97 -12.69
CA THR A 442 10.86 19.62 -13.95
C THR A 442 11.75 19.13 -15.09
N GLY A 443 11.28 19.36 -16.31
CA GLY A 443 11.98 18.95 -17.51
C GLY A 443 11.28 19.45 -18.77
N THR A 444 11.74 18.98 -19.92
CA THR A 444 11.20 19.34 -21.23
C THR A 444 10.54 18.14 -21.87
N GLY A 445 9.31 18.31 -22.38
CA GLY A 445 8.60 17.28 -23.11
C GLY A 445 9.26 16.97 -24.46
N ASN A 446 9.44 15.69 -24.77
CA ASN A 446 10.07 15.19 -25.97
C ASN A 446 9.37 13.91 -26.44
N THR A 447 8.99 13.83 -27.72
CA THR A 447 8.34 12.67 -28.35
C THR A 447 9.28 11.83 -29.21
N GLY A 448 10.55 12.24 -29.34
CA GLY A 448 11.57 11.56 -30.13
C GLY A 448 12.54 10.69 -29.32
N LEU A 449 12.30 10.53 -28.01
CA LEU A 449 13.11 9.66 -27.15
C LEU A 449 12.67 8.20 -27.33
N PRO A 450 13.61 7.23 -27.37
CA PRO A 450 13.26 5.81 -27.45
C PRO A 450 12.75 5.30 -26.10
N SER A 451 11.62 4.58 -26.09
CA SER A 451 11.13 3.86 -24.92
C SER A 451 11.65 2.43 -24.92
N HIS A 452 12.25 1.99 -23.81
CA HIS A 452 12.76 0.61 -23.69
C HIS A 452 11.62 -0.42 -23.75
N ALA A 453 10.53 -0.19 -23.03
CA ALA A 453 9.39 -1.10 -23.03
C ALA A 453 8.63 -1.06 -24.37
N MET A 454 8.73 0.03 -25.13
CA MET A 454 7.96 0.28 -26.34
C MET A 454 8.80 0.94 -27.46
N PRO A 455 9.77 0.22 -28.05
CA PRO A 455 10.69 0.80 -29.02
C PRO A 455 10.02 1.26 -30.32
N GLU A 456 8.83 0.75 -30.64
CA GLU A 456 8.08 1.11 -31.86
C GLU A 456 7.03 2.23 -31.67
N ALA A 457 6.95 2.83 -30.48
CA ALA A 457 5.96 3.85 -30.16
C ALA A 457 6.59 5.23 -29.96
N ASN A 458 5.95 6.28 -30.49
CA ASN A 458 6.37 7.65 -30.27
C ASN A 458 5.68 8.20 -29.02
N LEU A 459 6.30 7.97 -27.87
CA LEU A 459 5.74 8.36 -26.58
C LEU A 459 6.20 9.77 -26.18
N TYR A 460 5.27 10.58 -25.66
CA TYR A 460 5.65 11.75 -24.89
C TYR A 460 6.41 11.32 -23.63
N MET A 461 7.62 11.86 -23.44
CA MET A 461 8.46 11.66 -22.27
C MET A 461 9.04 13.01 -21.84
N MET A 462 9.39 13.15 -20.58
CA MET A 462 9.97 14.37 -20.03
C MET A 462 11.45 14.17 -19.78
N GLU A 463 12.28 14.81 -20.60
CA GLU A 463 13.72 14.88 -20.39
C GLU A 463 14.02 15.78 -19.18
N ILE A 464 14.72 15.24 -18.18
CA ILE A 464 14.89 15.89 -16.87
C ILE A 464 15.84 17.09 -16.97
N ASP A 465 15.41 18.22 -16.40
CA ASP A 465 16.30 19.34 -16.14
C ASP A 465 17.24 18.97 -14.98
N GLN A 466 18.54 18.89 -15.28
CA GLN A 466 19.55 18.51 -14.30
C GLN A 466 19.69 19.51 -13.13
N ASN A 467 19.40 20.80 -13.36
CA ASN A 467 19.38 21.78 -12.27
C ASN A 467 18.19 21.54 -11.34
N SER A 468 17.03 21.20 -11.92
CA SER A 468 15.84 20.81 -11.16
C SER A 468 16.11 19.56 -10.32
N LEU A 469 16.75 18.54 -10.90
CA LEU A 469 17.15 17.34 -10.17
C LEU A 469 18.12 17.64 -9.03
N ALA A 470 19.14 18.46 -9.27
CA ALA A 470 20.11 18.85 -8.25
C ALA A 470 19.45 19.63 -7.10
N ALA A 471 18.55 20.57 -7.41
CA ALA A 471 17.76 21.30 -6.42
C ALA A 471 16.85 20.37 -5.61
N ALA A 472 16.17 19.43 -6.28
CA ALA A 472 15.31 18.47 -5.62
C ALA A 472 16.07 17.57 -4.64
N LYS A 473 17.25 17.07 -5.03
CA LYS A 473 18.16 16.32 -4.15
C LYS A 473 18.59 17.14 -2.94
N ALA A 474 18.98 18.39 -3.15
CA ALA A 474 19.40 19.28 -2.08
C ALA A 474 18.27 19.53 -1.07
N ALA A 475 17.05 19.80 -1.53
CA ALA A 475 15.89 20.02 -0.67
C ALA A 475 15.52 18.79 0.17
N ILE A 476 15.59 17.58 -0.41
CA ILE A 476 15.42 16.32 0.32
C ILE A 476 16.46 16.24 1.45
N GLN A 477 17.73 16.46 1.12
CA GLN A 477 18.82 16.40 2.09
C GLN A 477 18.67 17.44 3.21
N GLU A 478 18.25 18.66 2.90
CA GLU A 478 18.01 19.72 3.89
C GLU A 478 16.93 19.32 4.90
N VAL A 479 15.81 18.76 4.44
CA VAL A 479 14.76 18.27 5.33
C VAL A 479 15.25 17.08 6.17
N MET A 480 16.01 16.17 5.58
CA MET A 480 16.61 15.04 6.29
C MET A 480 17.59 15.51 7.38
N GLU A 481 18.40 16.53 7.11
CA GLU A 481 19.35 17.12 8.06
C GLU A 481 18.69 18.05 9.09
N GLY A 482 17.42 18.40 8.88
CA GLY A 482 16.65 19.28 9.76
C GLY A 482 16.98 20.76 9.60
N LYS A 483 17.45 21.17 8.42
CA LYS A 483 17.71 22.58 8.06
C LYS A 483 16.42 23.31 7.69
#